data_AF-A0A127SDB3-F1
#
_entry.id   AF-A0A127SDB3-F1
#
_cell.length_a   1.000
_cell.length_b   1.000
_cell.length_c   1.000
_cell.angle_alpha   90.00
_cell.angle_beta   90.00
_cell.angle_gamma   90.00
#
_symmetry.space_group_name_H-M   'P 1'
#
loop_
_entity.id
_entity.type
_entity.pdbx_description
1 polymer ?
#
loop_
_entity_poly.entity_id
_entity_poly.type
_entity_poly.pdbx_seq_one_letter_code
_entity_poly.pdbx_strand_id
1 'polypeptide(L)'
;ALAQRKLPLSIRAQEIVRDILKYETIGDHTIYAKTGWCRACQPQIGWWVGWVERGGRIFAFALNIDITNPKDLDKRIPIAKAILSKLGAI
;
A
#
# COMPACT_ATOMS: atom_id res chain seq x y z
N ALA A 1 10.78 -2.93 -6.17
CA ALA A 1 11.67 -2.00 -6.91
C ALA A 1 11.40 -0.53 -6.57
N LEU A 2 10.17 -0.01 -6.71
CA LEU A 2 9.85 1.42 -6.41
C LEU A 2 10.19 1.84 -4.98
N ALA A 3 9.84 1.02 -3.98
CA ALA A 3 10.17 1.26 -2.58
C ALA A 3 11.68 1.46 -2.33
N GLN A 4 12.53 0.87 -3.17
CA GLN A 4 14.00 0.95 -3.06
C GLN A 4 14.61 1.89 -4.08
N ARG A 5 13.80 2.60 -4.90
CA ARG A 5 14.26 3.46 -6.01
C ARG A 5 15.07 2.72 -7.08
N LYS A 6 14.75 1.44 -7.30
CA LYS A 6 15.49 0.55 -8.22
C LYS A 6 14.75 0.23 -9.53
N LEU A 7 13.72 1.01 -9.89
CA LEU A 7 13.14 0.87 -11.23
C LEU A 7 14.11 1.42 -12.29
N PRO A 8 14.07 0.93 -13.54
CA PRO A 8 14.85 1.45 -14.65
C PRO A 8 14.26 2.78 -15.17
N LEU A 9 14.06 3.73 -14.26
CA LEU A 9 13.50 5.06 -14.49
C LEU A 9 14.32 6.08 -13.68
N SER A 10 14.23 7.37 -14.03
CA SER A 10 14.99 8.40 -13.31
C SER A 10 14.65 8.41 -11.80
N ILE A 11 15.67 8.63 -10.97
CA ILE A 11 15.47 8.76 -9.52
C ILE A 11 14.46 9.87 -9.21
N ARG A 12 14.53 10.99 -9.94
CA ARG A 12 13.56 12.09 -9.84
C ARG A 12 12.11 11.61 -10.02
N ALA A 13 11.83 10.83 -11.07
CA ALA A 13 10.48 10.32 -11.30
C ALA A 13 10.03 9.38 -10.18
N GLN A 14 10.92 8.50 -9.72
CA GLN A 14 10.62 7.59 -8.62
C GLN A 14 10.33 8.33 -7.32
N GLU A 15 11.08 9.39 -6.99
CA GLU A 15 10.83 10.20 -5.79
C GLU A 15 9.51 10.96 -5.84
N ILE A 16 9.18 11.56 -7.00
CA ILE A 16 7.89 12.23 -7.19
C ILE A 16 6.74 11.24 -6.96
N VAL A 17 6.81 10.05 -7.57
CA VAL A 17 5.76 9.03 -7.40
C VAL A 17 5.69 8.55 -5.95
N ARG A 18 6.83 8.36 -5.27
CA ARG A 18 6.85 7.98 -3.86
C ARG A 18 6.18 9.05 -2.99
N ASP A 19 6.46 10.33 -3.23
CA ASP A 19 5.84 11.40 -2.44
C ASP A 19 4.31 11.47 -2.67
N ILE A 20 3.85 11.30 -3.91
CA ILE A 20 2.42 11.19 -4.24
C ILE A 20 1.76 9.99 -3.53
N LEU A 21 2.48 8.88 -3.35
CA LEU A 21 1.97 7.67 -2.70
C LEU A 21 1.95 7.76 -1.17
N LYS A 22 2.56 8.78 -0.56
CA LYS A 22 2.59 8.94 0.90
C LYS A 22 1.15 9.02 1.42
N TYR A 23 0.76 7.99 2.15
CA TYR A 23 -0.60 7.83 2.66
C TYR A 23 -0.72 8.41 4.07
N GLU A 24 0.19 8.05 4.97
CA GLU A 24 0.25 8.60 6.32
C GLU A 24 1.65 8.44 6.92
N THR A 25 1.96 9.30 7.90
CA THR A 25 3.13 9.18 8.78
C THR A 25 2.64 9.20 10.22
N ILE A 26 2.99 8.19 11.02
CA ILE A 26 2.64 8.09 12.44
C ILE A 26 3.90 7.67 13.20
N GLY A 27 4.38 8.53 14.11
CA GLY A 27 5.59 8.26 14.88
C GLY A 27 6.81 8.04 13.97
N ASP A 28 7.41 6.85 14.06
CA ASP A 28 8.63 6.46 13.34
C ASP A 28 8.38 5.74 12.00
N HIS A 29 7.11 5.62 11.56
CA HIS A 29 6.78 4.94 10.33
C HIS A 29 5.99 5.81 9.34
N THR A 30 6.25 5.59 8.05
CA THR A 30 5.50 6.19 6.93
C THR A 30 4.97 5.09 6.02
N ILE A 31 3.68 5.13 5.72
CA ILE A 31 3.03 4.24 4.76
C ILE A 31 2.94 4.92 3.40
N TYR A 32 3.37 4.22 2.36
CA TYR A 32 3.21 4.63 0.97
C TYR A 32 2.37 3.59 0.24
N ALA A 33 1.20 3.96 -0.28
CA ALA A 33 0.30 2.96 -0.83
C ALA A 33 -0.75 3.53 -1.78
N LYS A 34 -1.26 2.66 -2.66
CA LYS A 34 -2.38 2.97 -3.55
C LYS A 34 -3.50 1.95 -3.42
N THR A 35 -4.72 2.46 -3.33
CA THR A 35 -5.94 1.65 -3.43
C THR A 35 -6.33 1.42 -4.89
N GLY A 36 -7.02 0.33 -5.16
CA GLY A 36 -7.77 0.20 -6.41
C GLY A 36 -8.84 -0.88 -6.37
N TRP A 37 -9.61 -0.93 -7.45
CA TRP A 37 -10.79 -1.76 -7.59
C TRP A 37 -11.00 -2.13 -9.06
N CYS A 38 -10.91 -3.43 -9.37
CA CYS A 38 -11.22 -3.95 -10.69
C CYS A 38 -12.72 -4.28 -10.77
N ARG A 39 -13.51 -3.33 -11.29
CA ARG A 39 -14.95 -3.50 -11.49
C ARG A 39 -15.29 -4.44 -12.66
N ALA A 40 -14.38 -4.58 -13.61
CA ALA A 40 -14.53 -5.44 -14.79
C ALA A 40 -14.12 -6.91 -14.54
N CYS A 41 -13.50 -7.20 -13.38
CA CYS A 41 -13.07 -8.55 -13.02
C CYS A 41 -14.24 -9.37 -12.44
N GLN A 42 -14.18 -10.70 -12.59
CA GLN A 42 -15.07 -11.65 -11.94
C GLN A 42 -14.24 -12.71 -11.19
N PRO A 43 -14.29 -12.76 -9.85
CA PRO A 43 -14.95 -11.78 -8.96
C PRO A 43 -14.31 -10.39 -9.06
N GLN A 44 -15.03 -9.35 -8.63
CA GLN A 44 -14.44 -8.01 -8.53
C GLN A 44 -13.35 -8.01 -7.46
N ILE A 45 -12.24 -7.34 -7.72
CA ILE A 45 -11.06 -7.37 -6.85
C ILE A 45 -10.75 -5.98 -6.32
N GLY A 46 -10.59 -5.85 -5.01
CA GLY A 46 -10.13 -4.65 -4.33
C GLY A 46 -8.71 -4.85 -3.79
N TRP A 47 -7.85 -3.84 -3.93
CA TRP A 47 -6.49 -3.91 -3.41
C TRP A 47 -6.07 -2.65 -2.65
N TRP A 48 -5.08 -2.85 -1.77
CA TRP A 48 -4.26 -1.79 -1.21
C TRP A 48 -2.81 -2.31 -1.17
N VAL A 49 -1.95 -1.72 -1.98
CA VAL A 49 -0.59 -2.20 -2.24
C VAL A 49 0.39 -1.07 -1.98
N GLY A 50 1.48 -1.38 -1.31
CA GLY A 50 2.41 -0.37 -0.84
C GLY A 50 3.57 -0.92 -0.04
N TRP A 51 4.19 -0.03 0.73
CA TRP A 51 5.21 -0.38 1.71
C TRP A 51 5.18 0.57 2.90
N VAL A 52 5.71 0.09 4.02
CA VAL A 52 5.99 0.89 5.21
C VAL A 52 7.48 1.12 5.29
N GLU A 53 7.90 2.35 5.54
CA GLU A 53 9.28 2.70 5.91
C GLU A 53 9.32 2.95 7.41
N ARG A 54 10.11 2.17 8.14
CA ARG A 54 10.27 2.28 9.60
C ARG A 54 11.66 1.85 10.02
N GLY A 55 12.36 2.68 10.80
CA GLY A 55 13.70 2.35 11.32
C GLY A 55 14.72 1.96 10.24
N GLY A 56 14.67 2.62 9.06
CA GLY A 56 15.52 2.30 7.92
C GLY A 56 15.17 0.99 7.19
N ARG A 57 14.11 0.29 7.59
CA ARG A 57 13.62 -0.94 6.97
C ARG A 57 12.39 -0.65 6.11
N ILE A 58 12.22 -1.48 5.07
CA ILE A 58 11.06 -1.43 4.17
C ILE A 58 10.25 -2.71 4.38
N PHE A 59 8.97 -2.56 4.70
CA PHE A 59 8.00 -3.65 4.80
C PHE A 59 6.99 -3.51 3.66
N ALA A 60 7.22 -4.23 2.55
CA ALA A 60 6.28 -4.24 1.43
C ALA A 60 5.04 -5.08 1.75
N PHE A 61 3.88 -4.65 1.27
CA PHE A 61 2.62 -5.39 1.43
C PHE A 61 1.75 -5.28 0.18
N ALA A 62 0.90 -6.29 -0.01
CA ALA A 62 -0.13 -6.30 -1.04
C ALA A 62 -1.37 -6.99 -0.48
N LEU A 63 -2.40 -6.21 -0.12
CA LEU A 63 -3.71 -6.76 0.20
C LEU A 63 -4.53 -6.91 -1.07
N ASN A 64 -5.17 -8.06 -1.22
CA ASN A 64 -6.15 -8.36 -2.26
C ASN A 64 -7.37 -9.00 -1.59
N ILE A 65 -8.57 -8.52 -1.91
CA ILE A 65 -9.84 -9.07 -1.42
C ILE A 65 -10.88 -9.10 -2.53
N ASP A 66 -11.77 -10.08 -2.46
CA ASP A 66 -13.00 -10.09 -3.25
C ASP A 66 -13.92 -8.94 -2.81
N ILE A 67 -14.54 -8.28 -3.78
CA ILE A 67 -15.54 -7.23 -3.57
C ILE A 67 -16.89 -7.82 -3.97
N THR A 68 -17.60 -8.32 -2.97
CA THR A 68 -18.94 -8.90 -3.13
C THR A 68 -20.04 -7.85 -2.98
N ASN A 69 -19.75 -6.79 -2.23
CA ASN A 69 -20.61 -5.63 -2.06
C ASN A 69 -19.75 -4.35 -1.97
N PRO A 70 -20.27 -3.16 -2.35
CA PRO A 70 -19.48 -1.92 -2.32
C PRO A 70 -18.89 -1.55 -0.95
N LYS A 71 -19.49 -1.99 0.17
CA LYS A 71 -18.93 -1.72 1.53
C LYS A 71 -17.66 -2.51 1.80
N ASP A 72 -17.35 -3.55 1.01
CA ASP A 72 -16.09 -4.27 1.12
C ASP A 72 -14.88 -3.38 0.77
N LEU A 73 -15.10 -2.32 -0.03
CA LEU A 73 -14.05 -1.37 -0.39
C LEU A 73 -13.45 -0.65 0.83
N ASP A 74 -14.27 -0.39 1.84
CA ASP A 74 -13.82 0.31 3.05
C ASP A 74 -13.01 -0.60 3.97
N LYS A 75 -13.08 -1.93 3.77
CA LYS A 75 -12.36 -2.93 4.57
C LYS A 75 -10.88 -3.02 4.20
N ARG A 76 -10.49 -2.61 3.00
CA ARG A 76 -9.11 -2.79 2.48
C ARG A 76 -8.05 -2.19 3.40
N ILE A 77 -8.22 -0.93 3.80
CA ILE A 77 -7.22 -0.24 4.62
C ILE A 77 -7.20 -0.77 6.06
N PRO A 78 -8.35 -0.87 6.77
CA PRO A 78 -8.37 -1.40 8.14
C PRO A 78 -7.82 -2.81 8.28
N ILE A 79 -8.15 -3.74 7.36
CA ILE A 79 -7.65 -5.12 7.40
C ILE A 79 -6.13 -5.15 7.29
N ALA A 80 -5.56 -4.46 6.30
CA ALA A 80 -4.12 -4.44 6.10
C ALA A 80 -3.39 -3.74 7.24
N LYS A 81 -3.91 -2.63 7.78
CA LYS A 81 -3.33 -1.98 8.97
C LYS A 81 -3.35 -2.91 10.19
N ALA A 82 -4.45 -3.63 10.42
CA ALA A 82 -4.53 -4.60 11.51
C ALA A 82 -3.48 -5.71 11.37
N ILE A 83 -3.27 -6.23 10.15
CA ILE A 83 -2.23 -7.23 9.87
C ILE A 83 -0.83 -6.63 10.07
N LEU A 84 -0.55 -5.45 9.52
CA LEU A 84 0.75 -4.77 9.66
C LEU A 84 1.08 -4.49 11.13
N SER A 85 0.10 -4.07 11.92
CA SER A 85 0.27 -3.84 13.37
C SER A 85 0.55 -5.15 14.10
N LYS A 86 -0.18 -6.22 13.80
CA LYS A 86 0.06 -7.56 14.36
C LYS A 86 1.46 -8.09 14.02
N LEU A 87 2.02 -7.69 12.89
CA LEU A 87 3.38 -8.03 12.46
C LEU A 87 4.45 -7.04 12.97
N GLY A 88 4.08 -5.99 13.70
CA GLY A 88 4.99 -4.97 14.20
C GLY A 88 5.60 -4.08 13.11
N ALA A 89 5.00 -4.04 11.92
CA ALA A 89 5.46 -3.18 10.82
C ALA A 89 5.03 -1.71 11.01
N ILE A 90 3.88 -1.50 11.65
CA ILE A 90 3.34 -0.19 12.07
C ILE A 90 2.99 -0.20 13.56
#